data_AF-A0A9E2I474-F1
#
_entry.id   AF-A0A9E2I474-F1
#
_cell.length_a   1.000
_cell.length_b   1.000
_cell.length_c   1.000
_cell.angle_alpha   90.00
_cell.angle_beta   90.00
_cell.angle_gamma   90.00
#
_symmetry.space_group_name_H-M   'P 1'
#
loop_
_entity.id
_entity.type
_entity.pdbx_description
1 polymer ?
#
loop_
_entity_poly.entity_id
_entity_poly.type
_entity_poly.pdbx_seq_one_letter_code
_entity_poly.pdbx_strand_id
1 'polypeptide(L)'
;AQTLDRHCANFGKTMSVLVEVNSGRESNKTGVLPDDVDEFVRRISALEHLRVEGLMTMGPRFGDPEDSRPYFKATRVAFDRLTALNLPNVTMRYLSMGMSNSYRIAIEEGANIVRIGTKLFGGR
;
A
#
# COMPACT_ATOMS: atom_id res chain seq x y z
N ALA A 1 11.90 1.68 -6.54
CA ALA A 1 12.22 2.92 -5.80
C ALA A 1 13.36 3.70 -6.45
N GLN A 2 14.59 3.17 -6.48
CA GLN A 2 15.78 3.87 -7.03
C GLN A 2 15.61 4.44 -8.44
N THR A 3 15.00 3.67 -9.36
CA THR A 3 14.73 4.15 -10.72
C THR A 3 13.75 5.32 -10.73
N LEU A 4 12.69 5.25 -9.91
CA LEU A 4 11.70 6.32 -9.81
C LEU A 4 12.31 7.58 -9.21
N ASP A 5 13.08 7.45 -8.13
CA ASP A 5 13.80 8.56 -7.49
C ASP A 5 14.72 9.28 -8.48
N ARG A 6 15.50 8.52 -9.27
CA ARG A 6 16.37 9.07 -10.33
C ARG A 6 15.59 9.84 -11.39
N HIS A 7 14.43 9.33 -11.82
CA HIS A 7 13.59 10.06 -12.77
C HIS A 7 13.01 11.34 -12.14
N CYS A 8 12.54 11.25 -10.90
CA CYS A 8 12.06 12.41 -10.14
C CYS A 8 13.14 13.49 -10.01
N ALA A 9 14.40 13.10 -9.73
CA ALA A 9 15.55 14.00 -9.75
C ALA A 9 15.75 14.69 -11.11
N ASN A 10 15.70 13.94 -12.22
CA ASN A 10 15.83 14.50 -13.57
C ASN A 10 14.76 15.54 -13.91
N PHE A 11 13.57 15.44 -13.29
CA PHE A 11 12.48 16.40 -13.48
C PHE A 11 12.42 17.46 -12.37
N GLY A 12 13.32 17.44 -11.39
CA GLY A 12 13.29 18.35 -10.23
C GLY A 12 12.00 18.24 -9.41
N LYS A 13 11.42 17.04 -9.31
CA LYS A 13 10.15 16.78 -8.61
C LYS A 13 10.35 15.83 -7.44
N THR A 14 9.60 16.04 -6.38
CA THR A 14 9.40 15.04 -5.33
C THR A 14 8.05 14.36 -5.53
N MET A 15 8.02 13.03 -5.48
CA MET A 15 6.80 12.24 -5.70
C MET A 15 6.34 11.55 -4.42
N SER A 16 5.08 11.76 -4.07
CA SER A 16 4.38 11.00 -3.04
C SER A 16 4.03 9.60 -3.57
N VAL A 17 4.37 8.57 -2.81
CA VAL A 17 4.21 7.16 -3.19
C VAL A 17 3.59 6.35 -2.07
N LEU A 18 2.91 5.26 -2.43
CA LEU A 18 2.49 4.21 -1.51
C LEU A 18 3.34 2.96 -1.76
N VAL A 19 3.66 2.23 -0.70
CA VAL A 19 4.34 0.93 -0.84
C VAL A 19 3.30 -0.18 -0.98
N GLU A 20 3.37 -0.93 -2.07
CA GLU A 20 2.54 -2.12 -2.28
C GLU A 20 3.06 -3.30 -1.44
N VAL A 21 2.17 -3.86 -0.62
CA VAL A 21 2.44 -5.00 0.27
C VAL A 21 1.69 -6.22 -0.25
N ASN A 22 2.44 -7.30 -0.50
CA ASN A 22 1.90 -8.61 -0.81
C ASN A 22 1.47 -9.33 0.48
N SER A 23 0.38 -8.84 1.08
CA SER A 23 -0.13 -9.33 2.36
C SER A 23 -0.61 -10.78 2.33
N GLY A 24 -0.85 -11.32 1.13
CA GLY A 24 -1.22 -12.72 0.90
C GLY A 24 -0.07 -13.71 0.79
N ARG A 25 1.18 -13.23 0.69
CA ARG A 25 2.34 -14.06 0.34
C ARG A 25 2.12 -14.87 -0.93
N GLU A 26 1.34 -14.33 -1.86
CA GLU A 26 0.99 -15.03 -3.10
C GLU A 26 2.15 -14.91 -4.07
N SER A 27 2.74 -16.03 -4.50
CA SER A 27 3.89 -16.07 -5.42
C SER A 27 3.65 -15.36 -6.74
N ASN A 28 2.38 -15.27 -7.15
CA ASN A 28 1.95 -14.67 -8.41
C ASN A 28 1.61 -13.17 -8.28
N LYS A 29 1.75 -12.58 -7.09
CA LYS A 29 1.48 -11.15 -6.85
C LYS A 29 2.78 -10.38 -6.63
N THR A 30 2.78 -9.15 -7.13
CA THR A 30 3.84 -8.16 -6.86
C THR A 30 3.67 -7.58 -5.45
N GLY A 31 4.68 -6.84 -5.00
CA GLY A 31 4.68 -6.16 -3.72
C GLY A 31 5.68 -6.76 -2.74
N VAL A 32 5.98 -5.99 -1.71
CA VAL A 32 6.92 -6.36 -0.65
C VAL A 32 6.22 -7.30 0.32
N LEU A 33 6.92 -8.31 0.82
CA LEU A 33 6.34 -9.19 1.84
C LEU A 33 6.12 -8.40 3.15
N PRO A 34 5.12 -8.77 3.97
CA PRO A 34 4.83 -8.08 5.24
C PRO A 34 6.00 -8.04 6.22
N ASP A 35 6.92 -9.01 6.12
CA ASP A 35 8.09 -9.12 6.99
C ASP A 35 9.22 -8.18 6.52
N ASP A 36 9.30 -7.91 5.22
CA ASP A 36 10.37 -7.12 4.59
C ASP A 36 10.00 -5.64 4.43
N VAL A 37 8.73 -5.28 4.65
CA VAL A 37 8.20 -3.92 4.41
C VAL A 37 8.91 -2.86 5.26
N ASP A 38 9.25 -3.19 6.51
CA ASP A 38 9.92 -2.27 7.42
C ASP A 38 11.34 -1.93 6.92
N GLU A 39 12.11 -2.93 6.50
CA GLU A 39 13.44 -2.72 5.92
C GLU A 39 13.36 -1.94 4.61
N PHE A 40 12.40 -2.30 3.75
CA PHE A 40 12.21 -1.64 2.47
C PHE A 40 11.87 -0.15 2.63
N VAL A 41 10.95 0.20 3.54
CA VAL A 41 10.58 1.59 3.81
C VAL A 41 11.75 2.36 4.41
N ARG A 42 12.56 1.77 5.29
CA ARG A 42 13.80 2.39 5.77
C ARG A 42 14.75 2.72 4.62
N ARG A 43 14.92 1.82 3.66
CA ARG A 43 15.78 2.09 2.50
C ARG A 43 15.22 3.21 1.61
N ILE A 44 13.90 3.30 1.45
CA ILE A 44 13.25 4.37 0.68
C ILE A 44 13.31 5.71 1.41
N SER A 45 13.25 5.72 2.74
CA SER A 45 13.31 6.96 3.55
C SER A 45 14.56 7.80 3.31
N ALA A 46 15.65 7.15 2.87
CA ALA A 46 16.92 7.80 2.53
C ALA A 46 16.94 8.41 1.11
N LEU A 47 15.90 8.20 0.31
CA LEU A 47 15.79 8.77 -1.04
C LEU A 47 15.25 10.20 -0.97
N GLU A 48 15.83 11.10 -1.76
CA GLU A 48 15.56 12.55 -1.67
C GLU A 48 14.29 12.97 -2.41
N HIS A 49 13.93 12.26 -3.48
CA HIS A 49 12.86 12.66 -4.39
C HIS A 49 11.60 11.82 -4.25
N LEU A 50 11.55 10.92 -3.26
CA LEU A 50 10.36 10.13 -2.92
C LEU A 50 9.89 10.44 -1.50
N ARG A 51 8.57 10.55 -1.33
CA ARG A 51 7.93 10.60 -0.02
C ARG A 51 6.97 9.44 0.12
N VAL A 52 7.21 8.58 1.09
CA VAL A 52 6.31 7.46 1.37
C VAL A 52 5.14 7.99 2.19
N GLU A 53 3.94 7.97 1.62
CA GLU A 53 2.75 8.51 2.27
C GLU A 53 1.81 7.42 2.81
N GLY A 54 2.20 6.15 2.71
CA GLY A 54 1.35 5.07 3.17
C GLY A 54 1.60 3.73 2.51
N LEU A 55 0.65 2.82 2.72
CA LEU A 55 0.69 1.45 2.21
C LEU A 55 -0.49 1.18 1.26
N MET A 56 -0.30 0.19 0.40
CA MET A 56 -1.30 -0.33 -0.50
C MET A 56 -1.29 -1.86 -0.44
N THR A 57 -2.46 -2.50 -0.47
CA THR A 57 -2.54 -3.96 -0.66
C THR A 57 -3.73 -4.38 -1.50
N MET A 58 -3.68 -5.61 -2.02
CA MET A 58 -4.76 -6.29 -2.72
C MET A 58 -5.07 -7.64 -2.08
N GLY A 59 -6.28 -7.77 -1.55
CA GLY A 59 -6.84 -9.06 -1.14
C GLY A 59 -7.21 -9.96 -2.33
N PRO A 60 -7.87 -11.10 -2.07
CA PRO A 60 -8.46 -11.94 -3.09
C PRO A 60 -9.39 -11.15 -4.02
N ARG A 61 -9.33 -11.44 -5.33
CA ARG A 61 -10.11 -10.70 -6.33
C ARG A 61 -11.59 -11.12 -6.34
N PHE A 62 -11.84 -12.39 -6.03
CA PHE A 62 -13.15 -13.03 -6.07
C PHE A 62 -13.36 -13.85 -4.80
N GLY A 63 -14.59 -14.27 -4.55
CA GLY A 63 -14.97 -15.01 -3.35
C GLY A 63 -15.65 -14.10 -2.32
N ASP A 64 -15.68 -14.58 -1.08
CA ASP A 64 -16.26 -13.85 0.04
C ASP A 64 -15.41 -12.59 0.32
N PRO A 65 -16.01 -11.38 0.38
CA PRO A 65 -15.31 -10.17 0.82
C PRO A 65 -14.56 -10.33 2.15
N GLU A 66 -15.08 -11.16 3.07
CA GLU A 66 -14.45 -11.44 4.37
C GLU A 66 -13.08 -12.12 4.24
N ASP A 67 -12.86 -12.89 3.16
CA ASP A 67 -11.55 -13.52 2.89
C ASP A 67 -10.45 -12.47 2.67
N SER A 68 -10.81 -11.21 2.38
CA SER A 68 -9.85 -10.10 2.28
C SER A 68 -9.45 -9.52 3.65
N ARG A 69 -10.23 -9.76 4.72
CA ARG A 69 -9.99 -9.16 6.04
C ARG A 69 -8.60 -9.46 6.62
N PRO A 70 -8.07 -10.70 6.55
CA PRO A 70 -6.73 -11.00 7.06
C PRO A 70 -5.62 -10.17 6.37
N TYR A 71 -5.78 -9.91 5.07
CA TYR A 71 -4.84 -9.13 4.26
C TYR A 71 -4.85 -7.66 4.69
N PHE A 72 -6.04 -7.11 4.92
CA PHE A 72 -6.20 -5.74 5.39
C PHE A 72 -5.66 -5.56 6.82
N LYS A 73 -5.94 -6.50 7.72
CA LYS A 73 -5.37 -6.52 9.07
C LYS A 73 -3.86 -6.55 9.07
N ALA A 74 -3.25 -7.45 8.29
CA ALA A 74 -1.79 -7.54 8.19
C ALA A 74 -1.17 -6.21 7.69
N THR A 75 -1.82 -5.57 6.72
CA THR A 75 -1.36 -4.28 6.17
C THR A 75 -1.55 -3.15 7.17
N ARG A 76 -2.65 -3.15 7.94
CA ARG A 76 -2.89 -2.18 9.01
C ARG A 76 -1.83 -2.28 10.10
N VAL A 77 -1.50 -3.49 10.54
CA VAL A 77 -0.43 -3.72 11.52
C VAL A 77 0.90 -3.15 11.02
N ALA A 78 1.27 -3.42 9.76
CA ALA A 78 2.48 -2.84 9.17
C ALA A 78 2.43 -1.30 9.12
N PHE A 79 1.28 -0.73 8.75
CA PHE A 79 1.06 0.72 8.73
C PHE A 79 1.31 1.34 10.11
N ASP A 80 0.77 0.74 11.17
CA ASP A 80 0.94 1.20 12.55
C ASP A 80 2.40 1.13 13.01
N ARG A 81 3.07 0.00 12.76
CA ARG A 81 4.50 -0.15 13.07
C ARG A 81 5.33 0.93 12.40
N LEU A 82 5.14 1.14 11.09
CA LEU A 82 5.89 2.11 10.31
C LEU A 82 5.62 3.55 10.74
N THR A 83 4.37 3.85 11.16
CA THR A 83 4.02 5.16 11.72
C THR A 83 4.86 5.46 12.95
N ALA A 84 5.05 4.48 13.83
CA ALA A 84 5.82 4.63 15.07
C ALA A 84 7.34 4.80 14.85
N LEU A 85 7.87 4.41 13.68
CA LEU A 85 9.31 4.52 13.39
C LEU A 85 9.78 5.95 13.12
N ASN A 86 8.87 6.88 12.80
CA ASN A 86 9.17 8.29 12.55
C ASN A 86 10.37 8.53 11.60
N LEU A 87 10.36 7.84 10.46
CA LEU A 87 11.44 7.89 9.48
C LEU A 87 11.40 9.19 8.64
N PRO A 88 12.55 9.72 8.19
CA PRO A 88 12.58 10.87 7.29
C PRO A 88 11.87 10.55 5.98
N ASN A 89 11.26 11.53 5.31
CA ASN A 89 10.52 11.34 4.05
C ASN A 89 9.42 10.26 4.09
N VAL A 90 8.96 9.87 5.30
CA VAL A 90 7.86 8.92 5.50
C VAL A 90 6.79 9.58 6.35
N THR A 91 5.55 9.52 5.90
CA THR A 91 4.37 9.94 6.68
C THR A 91 3.24 8.98 6.36
N MET A 92 2.96 8.04 7.26
CA MET A 92 1.90 7.05 7.08
C MET A 92 0.53 7.74 7.17
N ARG A 93 0.03 8.21 6.04
CA ARG A 93 -1.23 8.95 5.91
C ARG A 93 -2.30 8.10 5.24
N TYR A 94 -1.94 7.32 4.23
CA TYR A 94 -2.89 6.61 3.38
C TYR A 94 -2.78 5.10 3.52
N LEU A 95 -3.94 4.45 3.64
CA LEU A 95 -4.07 3.01 3.63
C LEU A 95 -5.00 2.65 2.47
N SER A 96 -4.37 2.35 1.32
CA SER A 96 -5.04 2.05 0.07
C SER A 96 -5.36 0.56 -0.02
N MET A 97 -6.58 0.19 0.32
CA MET A 97 -7.03 -1.19 0.29
C MET A 97 -8.53 -1.27 0.06
N GLY A 98 -9.00 -2.41 -0.44
CA GLY A 98 -10.38 -2.60 -0.84
C GLY A 98 -10.65 -2.25 -2.30
N MET A 99 -11.29 -3.18 -3.00
CA MET A 99 -11.78 -3.01 -4.37
C MET A 99 -13.30 -3.16 -4.41
N SER A 100 -13.91 -3.13 -5.59
CA SER A 100 -15.37 -3.25 -5.77
C SER A 100 -16.04 -4.33 -4.90
N ASN A 101 -15.42 -5.50 -4.67
CA ASN A 101 -15.99 -6.57 -3.85
C ASN A 101 -15.78 -6.38 -2.34
N SER A 102 -14.62 -5.84 -1.93
CA SER A 102 -14.15 -5.86 -0.54
C SER A 102 -14.01 -4.49 0.12
N TYR A 103 -14.44 -3.41 -0.54
CA TYR A 103 -14.25 -2.05 -0.03
C TYR A 103 -14.92 -1.78 1.33
N ARG A 104 -16.04 -2.44 1.65
CA ARG A 104 -16.69 -2.28 2.96
C ARG A 104 -15.83 -2.85 4.08
N ILE A 105 -15.35 -4.09 3.88
CA ILE A 105 -14.43 -4.76 4.80
C ILE A 105 -13.13 -3.95 4.94
N ALA A 106 -12.63 -3.38 3.84
CA ALA A 106 -11.46 -2.51 3.88
C ALA A 106 -11.68 -1.26 4.74
N ILE A 107 -12.84 -0.61 4.63
CA ILE A 107 -13.19 0.57 5.45
C ILE A 107 -13.24 0.19 6.93
N GLU A 108 -13.85 -0.95 7.27
CA GLU A 108 -13.89 -1.46 8.65
C GLU A 108 -12.49 -1.71 9.23
N GLU A 109 -11.54 -2.15 8.39
CA GLU A 109 -10.13 -2.35 8.77
C GLU A 109 -9.27 -1.07 8.64
N GLY A 110 -9.89 0.10 8.42
CA GLY A 110 -9.23 1.40 8.47
C GLY A 110 -8.71 1.93 7.14
N ALA A 111 -9.21 1.43 6.01
CA ALA A 111 -8.88 1.99 4.70
C ALA A 111 -9.41 3.43 4.57
N ASN A 112 -8.57 4.32 4.04
CA ASN A 112 -8.97 5.69 3.68
C ASN A 112 -8.82 5.99 2.18
N ILE A 113 -8.35 5.02 1.41
CA ILE A 113 -8.44 5.00 -0.05
C ILE A 113 -9.00 3.64 -0.46
N VAL A 114 -10.15 3.65 -1.13
CA VAL A 114 -10.74 2.47 -1.77
C VAL A 114 -10.71 2.61 -3.29
N ARG A 115 -10.56 1.50 -4.02
CA ARG A 115 -10.36 1.49 -5.47
C ARG A 115 -11.53 0.83 -6.20
N ILE A 116 -12.54 1.61 -6.58
CA ILE A 116 -13.79 1.09 -7.13
C ILE A 116 -13.83 1.23 -8.66
N GLY A 117 -13.88 0.09 -9.36
CA GLY A 117 -14.02 0.04 -10.82
C GLY A 117 -15.40 -0.43 -11.23
N THR A 118 -15.60 -1.76 -11.27
CA THR A 118 -16.83 -2.42 -11.75
C THR A 118 -18.11 -1.91 -11.11
N LYS A 119 -18.11 -1.54 -9.82
CA LYS A 119 -19.32 -0.99 -9.17
C LYS A 119 -19.71 0.41 -9.65
N LEU A 120 -18.75 1.20 -10.15
CA LEU A 120 -19.00 2.54 -10.68
C LEU A 120 -19.24 2.51 -12.20
N PHE A 121 -18.47 1.70 -12.92
CA PHE A 121 -18.42 1.76 -14.39
C PHE A 121 -19.00 0.52 -15.10
N GLY A 122 -19.45 -0.50 -14.35
CA GLY A 122 -19.94 -1.75 -14.91
C GLY A 122 -18.84 -2.73 -15.33
N GLY A 123 -19.25 -3.84 -15.98
CA GLY A 123 -18.34 -4.80 -16.59
C GLY A 123 -17.64 -4.22 -17.82
N ARG A 124 -16.56 -4.88 -18.24
CA ARG A 124 -15.90 -4.61 -19.54
C ARG A 124 -16.31 -5.66 -20.54
#